data_AF-A0A0N0ARU6-F1
#
_entry.id   AF-A0A0N0ARU6-F1
#
_cell.length_a   1.000
_cell.length_b   1.000
_cell.length_c   1.000
_cell.angle_alpha   90.00
_cell.angle_beta   90.00
_cell.angle_gamma   90.00
#
_symmetry.space_group_name_H-M   'P 1'
#
loop_
_entity.id
_entity.type
_entity.pdbx_description
1 polymer ?
#
loop_
_entity_poly.entity_id
_entity_poly.type
_entity_poly.pdbx_seq_one_letter_code
_entity_poly.pdbx_strand_id
1 'polypeptide(L)'
;MFSGDFEVHLTGSAQEADALAAFASRRGGKFTHILLDGGDTPSQPMLTVQGSGTLDDLHRLVDGWRADLAAEGLGVLRVKIEAAPWNEGVPASDLDASDELYFEHHVKVLLPSGDRDAVDRLRWAIAENGANVSRNARRRHGRHEERFVTQRCRGVGLATARTRLDALLAVLRDRGYEVLEVEEEYVVHDDALHVDRGWLEPTRWGDRQTVRDDLLGSAVSHGSGTPSTFRPLAAEGRDVRQQQVFDPALKHFDHAFRAGEPVFGDPAEGARWSAARRAAMAHVLAVLAASPWAGNLVLRGSVALRAWLGEVAREPGDLDFVVVPKTFAPDGPEARAMLEGLVAAVGAEPGPGLRADQVVAEHIWTYERVPGRRLVFPFDVDGLPQGAVQVDLVFNEDLPDAPVDVEVPPLGTRVLAASPALSLAWKLQWLATDNYPQGKDLYDAVLLAERTAVSLDLVRDLIRPELGAEADSFTWASVLDLRLHVDWENFRAERPGVEGDAATWLRRLVDALARW
;
A
#
# COMPACT_ATOMS: atom_id res chain seq x y z
N MET A 1 20.65 15.14 33.47
CA MET A 1 21.45 16.16 32.76
C MET A 1 22.33 15.39 31.80
N PHE A 2 22.41 15.80 30.53
CA PHE A 2 23.18 15.06 29.53
C PHE A 2 24.61 15.59 29.45
N SER A 3 25.60 14.68 29.44
CA SER A 3 27.01 15.03 29.28
C SER A 3 27.77 13.99 28.44
N GLY A 4 28.75 14.46 27.63
CA GLY A 4 29.54 13.61 26.73
C GLY A 4 29.72 14.21 25.33
N ASP A 5 29.64 13.38 24.30
CA ASP A 5 29.86 13.72 22.88
C ASP A 5 28.52 13.87 22.13
N PHE A 6 28.39 14.88 21.27
CA PHE A 6 27.13 15.22 20.59
C PHE A 6 27.33 15.61 19.12
N GLU A 7 26.39 15.20 18.25
CA GLU A 7 26.21 15.75 16.90
C GLU A 7 25.07 16.78 16.91
N VAL A 8 25.29 17.93 16.26
CA VAL A 8 24.31 19.03 16.13
C VAL A 8 23.99 19.22 14.66
N HIS A 9 22.71 19.13 14.30
CA HIS A 9 22.21 19.38 12.95
C HIS A 9 21.39 20.67 12.90
N LEU A 10 21.78 21.59 12.03
CA LEU A 10 21.00 22.77 11.67
C LEU A 10 20.43 22.57 10.25
N THR A 11 19.13 22.30 10.15
CA THR A 11 18.43 22.13 8.88
C THR A 11 18.05 23.48 8.31
N GLY A 12 18.45 23.76 7.07
CA GLY A 12 18.12 25.00 6.36
C GLY A 12 17.00 24.85 5.33
N SER A 13 16.70 25.96 4.65
CA SER A 13 15.76 26.02 3.53
C SER A 13 16.25 25.22 2.32
N ALA A 14 15.33 24.50 1.66
CA ALA A 14 15.61 23.78 0.41
C ALA A 14 16.11 24.70 -0.72
N GLN A 15 15.63 25.94 -0.76
CA GLN A 15 16.04 26.97 -1.72
C GLN A 15 17.47 27.48 -1.44
N GLU A 16 17.96 27.33 -0.20
CA GLU A 16 19.26 27.83 0.27
C GLU A 16 20.35 26.75 0.31
N ALA A 17 20.05 25.51 -0.13
CA ALA A 17 20.91 24.33 0.00
C ALA A 17 22.36 24.54 -0.50
N ASP A 18 22.55 25.18 -1.66
CA ASP A 18 23.89 25.44 -2.20
C ASP A 18 24.64 26.53 -1.43
N ALA A 19 23.93 27.53 -0.90
CA ALA A 19 24.51 28.59 -0.08
C ALA A 19 24.92 28.05 1.31
N LEU A 20 24.08 27.20 1.92
CA LEU A 20 24.39 26.48 3.16
C LEU A 20 25.57 25.52 2.97
N ALA A 21 25.65 24.82 1.84
CA ALA A 21 26.81 23.97 1.52
C ALA A 21 28.11 24.78 1.40
N ALA A 22 28.06 25.95 0.76
CA ALA A 22 29.20 26.84 0.64
C ALA A 22 29.61 27.44 2.01
N PHE A 23 28.64 27.78 2.86
CA PHE A 23 28.86 28.22 4.24
C PHE A 23 29.56 27.14 5.08
N ALA A 24 29.00 25.92 5.08
CA ALA A 24 29.57 24.77 5.78
C ALA A 24 31.04 24.53 5.40
N SER A 25 31.33 24.54 4.09
CA SER A 25 32.70 24.37 3.59
C SER A 25 33.67 25.49 4.00
N ARG A 26 33.20 26.73 4.20
CA ARG A 26 34.04 27.84 4.71
C ARG A 26 34.28 27.74 6.21
N ARG A 27 33.27 27.33 6.98
CA ARG A 27 33.30 27.27 8.44
C ARG A 27 33.79 25.93 9.01
N GLY A 28 34.08 24.94 8.16
CA GLY A 28 34.61 23.63 8.56
C GLY A 28 33.54 22.63 9.03
N GLY A 29 32.26 22.88 8.74
CA GLY A 29 31.16 21.97 9.07
C GLY A 29 30.92 20.90 7.99
N LYS A 30 30.35 19.77 8.40
CA LYS A 30 29.90 18.68 7.50
C LYS A 30 28.56 19.10 6.88
N PHE A 31 28.42 19.04 5.56
CA PHE A 31 27.16 19.30 4.86
C PHE A 31 26.57 18.01 4.31
N THR A 32 25.30 17.76 4.62
CA THR A 32 24.49 16.71 4.02
C THR A 32 23.25 17.33 3.39
N HIS A 33 22.70 16.70 2.35
CA HIS A 33 21.41 17.11 1.80
C HIS A 33 20.57 15.86 1.69
N ILE A 34 19.72 15.65 2.70
CA ILE A 34 18.85 14.49 2.74
C ILE A 34 17.58 14.80 1.96
N LEU A 35 17.21 13.87 1.08
CA LEU A 35 15.93 13.83 0.41
C LEU A 35 15.14 12.70 1.03
N LEU A 36 14.02 13.05 1.65
CA LEU A 36 13.04 12.11 2.12
C LEU A 36 12.32 11.47 0.92
N ASP A 37 11.76 10.29 1.14
CA ASP A 37 10.92 9.59 0.17
C ASP A 37 9.43 10.00 0.26
N GLY A 38 9.10 10.92 1.18
CA GLY A 38 7.76 11.46 1.45
C GLY A 38 7.81 12.67 2.39
N GLY A 39 6.65 13.08 2.91
CA GLY A 39 6.50 14.14 3.91
C GLY A 39 6.42 15.58 3.37
N ASP A 40 6.02 16.50 4.25
CA ASP A 40 5.72 17.91 3.92
C ASP A 40 7.00 18.71 3.55
N THR A 41 8.14 18.36 4.14
CA THR A 41 9.45 19.02 3.89
C THR A 41 10.47 17.98 3.40
N PRO A 42 10.33 17.47 2.15
CA PRO A 42 11.09 16.31 1.69
C PRO A 42 12.55 16.63 1.32
N SER A 43 12.95 17.90 1.31
CA SER A 43 14.32 18.33 1.00
C SER A 43 14.94 19.03 2.22
N GLN A 44 15.82 18.33 2.92
CA GLN A 44 16.48 18.78 4.14
C GLN A 44 17.99 18.95 3.91
N PRO A 45 18.46 20.15 3.49
CA PRO A 45 19.88 20.49 3.54
C PRO A 45 20.27 20.78 4.99
N MET A 46 21.31 20.10 5.48
CA MET A 46 21.73 20.14 6.89
C MET A 46 23.21 20.48 7.02
N LEU A 47 23.49 21.38 7.96
CA LEU A 47 24.82 21.63 8.50
C LEU A 47 24.98 20.80 9.77
N THR A 48 25.96 19.91 9.77
CA THR A 48 26.35 19.06 10.89
C THR A 48 27.60 19.64 11.58
N VAL A 49 27.58 19.71 12.90
CA VAL A 49 28.68 20.17 13.76
C VAL A 49 28.85 19.21 14.93
N GLN A 50 30.10 18.86 15.26
CA GLN A 50 30.43 18.07 16.46
C GLN A 50 30.59 18.97 17.68
N GLY A 51 30.19 18.51 18.86
CA GLY A 51 30.45 19.18 20.13
C GLY A 51 30.60 18.19 21.28
N SER A 52 31.16 18.67 22.39
CA SER A 52 31.28 17.88 23.63
C SER A 52 31.16 18.78 24.86
N GLY A 53 30.63 18.24 25.96
CA GLY A 53 30.35 18.99 27.19
C GLY A 53 28.99 18.65 27.77
N THR A 54 28.25 19.66 28.21
CA THR A 54 26.87 19.53 28.71
C THR A 54 25.85 20.01 27.67
N LEU A 55 24.58 19.59 27.77
CA LEU A 55 23.51 20.08 26.89
C LEU A 55 23.42 21.63 26.85
N ASP A 56 23.71 22.32 27.97
CA ASP A 56 23.75 23.78 28.03
C ASP A 56 24.91 24.39 27.21
N ASP A 57 26.04 23.68 27.08
CA ASP A 57 27.14 24.06 26.18
C ASP A 57 26.72 23.92 24.72
N LEU A 58 25.99 22.84 24.40
CA LEU A 58 25.49 22.60 23.04
C LEU A 58 24.41 23.63 22.63
N HIS A 59 23.55 24.08 23.54
CA HIS A 59 22.65 25.21 23.27
C HIS A 59 23.41 26.50 22.98
N ARG A 60 24.48 26.82 23.74
CA ARG A 60 25.35 27.99 23.44
C ARG A 60 26.06 27.86 22.09
N LEU A 61 26.49 26.64 21.73
CA LEU A 61 27.07 26.35 20.42
C LEU A 61 26.07 26.60 19.29
N VAL A 62 24.84 26.09 19.43
CA VAL A 62 23.71 26.30 18.50
C VAL A 62 23.42 27.79 18.31
N ASP A 63 23.34 28.58 19.38
CA ASP A 63 23.08 30.02 19.30
C ASP A 63 24.17 30.76 18.50
N GLY A 64 25.44 30.37 18.68
CA GLY A 64 26.56 30.90 17.89
C GLY A 64 26.42 30.59 16.40
N TRP A 65 26.12 29.33 16.04
CA TRP A 65 25.90 28.94 14.64
C TRP A 65 24.66 29.59 14.01
N ARG A 66 23.58 29.74 14.77
CA ARG A 66 22.37 30.48 14.33
C ARG A 66 22.69 31.94 14.03
N ALA A 67 23.48 32.60 14.88
CA ALA A 67 23.91 33.99 14.65
C ALA A 67 24.80 34.12 13.40
N ASP A 68 25.76 33.21 13.21
CA ASP A 68 26.63 33.18 12.03
C ASP A 68 25.86 32.92 10.73
N LEU A 69 24.89 32.00 10.73
CA LEU A 69 24.02 31.72 9.58
C LEU A 69 23.12 32.92 9.24
N ALA A 70 22.49 33.52 10.26
CA ALA A 70 21.63 34.70 10.08
C ALA A 70 22.41 35.92 9.57
N ALA A 71 23.68 36.08 9.95
CA ALA A 71 24.56 37.13 9.44
C ALA A 71 24.88 36.98 7.94
N GLU A 72 24.83 35.75 7.41
CA GLU A 72 24.95 35.47 5.97
C GLU A 72 23.58 35.34 5.27
N GLY A 73 22.48 35.63 5.98
CA GLY A 73 21.11 35.63 5.45
C GLY A 73 20.47 34.25 5.29
N LEU A 74 21.03 33.21 5.93
CA LEU A 74 20.56 31.82 5.84
C LEU A 74 19.58 31.48 6.97
N GLY A 75 18.44 30.89 6.63
CA GLY A 75 17.41 30.48 7.58
C GLY A 75 17.67 29.09 8.19
N VAL A 76 17.46 28.95 9.49
CA VAL A 76 17.43 27.64 10.18
C VAL A 76 15.98 27.25 10.46
N LEU A 77 15.53 26.13 9.89
CA LEU A 77 14.19 25.56 10.04
C LEU A 77 14.09 24.59 11.23
N ARG A 78 15.18 23.87 11.55
CA ARG A 78 15.27 22.93 12.67
C ARG A 78 16.67 22.94 13.27
N VAL A 79 16.75 22.75 14.58
CA VAL A 79 17.93 22.26 15.28
C VAL A 79 17.62 20.91 15.91
N LYS A 80 18.47 19.91 15.64
CA LYS A 80 18.51 18.61 16.33
C LYS A 80 19.85 18.50 17.08
N ILE A 81 19.84 18.10 18.35
CA ILE A 81 21.03 17.80 19.16
C ILE A 81 20.94 16.35 19.60
N GLU A 82 21.97 15.58 19.27
CA GLU A 82 22.00 14.13 19.40
C GLU A 82 23.17 13.74 20.27
N ALA A 83 22.88 12.99 21.33
CA ALA A 83 23.86 12.44 22.24
C ALA A 83 24.31 11.07 21.73
N ALA A 84 25.62 10.80 21.80
CA ALA A 84 26.12 9.46 21.63
C ALA A 84 25.48 8.50 22.66
N PRO A 85 25.21 7.23 22.32
CA PRO A 85 24.40 6.32 23.15
C PRO A 85 25.10 5.87 24.44
N TRP A 86 26.37 6.22 24.62
CA TRP A 86 27.17 6.02 25.85
C TRP A 86 27.25 7.26 26.75
N ASN A 87 26.62 8.38 26.38
CA ASN A 87 26.65 9.61 27.16
C ASN A 87 25.97 9.47 28.53
N GLU A 88 26.43 10.27 29.49
CA GLU A 88 25.75 10.40 30.78
C GLU A 88 24.34 10.95 30.57
N GLY A 89 23.36 10.34 31.24
CA GLY A 89 21.96 10.74 31.18
C GLY A 89 21.13 10.06 30.10
N VAL A 90 21.73 9.35 29.14
CA VAL A 90 21.00 8.50 28.18
C VAL A 90 20.32 7.35 28.94
N PRO A 91 19.01 7.09 28.73
CA PRO A 91 18.27 6.10 29.51
C PRO A 91 18.67 4.68 29.16
N ALA A 92 19.08 3.90 30.17
CA ALA A 92 19.45 2.49 30.00
C ALA A 92 18.21 1.59 29.84
N SER A 93 17.14 1.89 30.57
CA SER A 93 15.88 1.14 30.58
C SER A 93 14.66 2.01 30.28
N ASP A 94 13.55 1.38 29.91
CA ASP A 94 12.28 2.07 29.61
C ASP A 94 11.71 2.83 30.82
N LEU A 95 12.11 2.47 32.05
CA LEU A 95 11.74 3.19 33.28
C LEU A 95 12.47 4.51 33.45
N ASP A 96 13.62 4.68 32.80
CA ASP A 96 14.46 5.89 32.86
C ASP A 96 14.16 6.85 31.69
N ALA A 97 13.34 6.42 30.73
CA ALA A 97 13.10 7.13 29.47
C ALA A 97 12.12 8.30 29.61
N SER A 98 12.27 9.29 28.73
CA SER A 98 11.29 10.37 28.53
C SER A 98 10.46 10.12 27.28
N ASP A 99 9.17 10.41 27.32
CA ASP A 99 8.28 10.34 26.15
C ASP A 99 8.57 11.45 25.11
N GLU A 100 9.19 12.56 25.55
CA GLU A 100 9.53 13.69 24.68
C GLU A 100 10.81 13.42 23.86
N LEU A 101 11.69 12.57 24.37
CA LEU A 101 13.00 12.22 23.78
C LEU A 101 12.96 10.83 23.14
N TYR A 102 13.96 10.50 22.33
CA TYR A 102 13.96 9.25 21.56
C TYR A 102 15.34 8.82 21.09
N PHE A 103 15.51 7.51 20.92
CA PHE A 103 16.61 6.99 20.10
C PHE A 103 16.26 7.14 18.61
N GLU A 104 17.23 7.54 17.81
CA GLU A 104 17.18 7.50 16.35
C GLU A 104 18.26 6.54 15.86
N HIS A 105 17.91 5.65 14.94
CA HIS A 105 18.86 4.74 14.30
C HIS A 105 18.93 5.06 12.82
N HIS A 106 20.13 5.16 12.25
CA HIS A 106 20.34 5.31 10.82
C HIS A 106 21.07 4.07 10.26
N VAL A 107 20.35 3.24 9.50
CA VAL A 107 20.92 2.07 8.83
C VAL A 107 21.15 2.40 7.36
N LYS A 108 22.40 2.40 6.91
CA LYS A 108 22.76 2.66 5.52
C LYS A 108 22.72 1.37 4.72
N VAL A 109 21.97 1.35 3.62
CA VAL A 109 21.86 0.20 2.70
C VAL A 109 22.20 0.58 1.26
N LEU A 110 22.63 -0.41 0.48
CA LEU A 110 22.95 -0.26 -0.94
C LEU A 110 21.80 -0.78 -1.82
N LEU A 111 21.31 0.05 -2.76
CA LEU A 111 20.30 -0.34 -3.76
C LEU A 111 20.81 -0.11 -5.20
N PRO A 112 20.21 -0.74 -6.23
CA PRO A 112 20.42 -0.36 -7.64
C PRO A 112 20.03 1.10 -7.92
N SER A 113 20.88 1.81 -8.67
CA SER A 113 20.66 3.23 -9.02
C SER A 113 19.47 3.41 -9.94
N GLY A 114 18.48 4.19 -9.51
CA GLY A 114 17.35 4.59 -10.36
C GLY A 114 16.26 3.52 -10.53
N ASP A 115 16.44 2.36 -9.90
CA ASP A 115 15.40 1.34 -9.71
C ASP A 115 14.44 1.84 -8.62
N ARG A 116 13.23 2.28 -9.02
CA ARG A 116 12.21 2.75 -8.06
C ARG A 116 11.63 1.58 -7.29
N ASP A 117 11.41 0.46 -7.98
CA ASP A 117 10.82 -0.74 -7.42
C ASP A 117 11.71 -1.33 -6.32
N ALA A 118 13.04 -1.20 -6.42
CA ALA A 118 13.96 -1.53 -5.32
C ALA A 118 13.79 -0.63 -4.09
N VAL A 119 13.47 0.66 -4.27
CA VAL A 119 13.18 1.56 -3.15
C VAL A 119 11.84 1.20 -2.52
N ASP A 120 10.83 0.89 -3.31
CA ASP A 120 9.50 0.53 -2.81
C ASP A 120 9.51 -0.85 -2.13
N ARG A 121 10.26 -1.83 -2.66
CA ARG A 121 10.55 -3.12 -1.97
C ARG A 121 11.29 -2.92 -0.65
N LEU A 122 12.18 -1.93 -0.55
CA LEU A 122 12.87 -1.60 0.70
C LEU A 122 11.90 -0.99 1.72
N ARG A 123 11.12 0.03 1.31
CA ARG A 123 10.07 0.65 2.13
C ARG A 123 9.10 -0.40 2.67
N TRP A 124 8.64 -1.30 1.81
CA TRP A 124 7.76 -2.41 2.19
C TRP A 124 8.38 -3.34 3.22
N ALA A 125 9.66 -3.72 3.05
CA ALA A 125 10.34 -4.59 3.98
C ALA A 125 10.40 -4.03 5.41
N ILE A 126 10.63 -2.72 5.56
CA ILE A 126 10.89 -2.07 6.85
C ILE A 126 9.66 -1.46 7.54
N ALA A 127 8.49 -1.46 6.88
CA ALA A 127 7.32 -0.68 7.31
C ALA A 127 6.87 -1.02 8.75
N GLU A 128 6.83 -2.30 9.09
CA GLU A 128 6.45 -2.80 10.41
C GLU A 128 7.46 -2.43 11.51
N ASN A 129 8.72 -2.14 11.15
CA ASN A 129 9.75 -1.74 12.09
C ASN A 129 9.66 -0.26 12.50
N GLY A 130 8.71 0.52 11.96
CA GLY A 130 8.60 1.95 12.22
C GLY A 130 9.78 2.75 11.64
N ALA A 131 10.30 2.29 10.50
CA ALA A 131 11.45 2.87 9.82
C ALA A 131 11.08 3.37 8.43
N ASN A 132 11.72 4.45 7.96
CA ASN A 132 11.44 5.07 6.66
C ASN A 132 12.72 5.33 5.86
N VAL A 133 12.60 5.40 4.53
CA VAL A 133 13.76 5.53 3.65
C VAL A 133 14.06 7.01 3.35
N SER A 134 15.34 7.34 3.20
CA SER A 134 15.78 8.60 2.61
C SER A 134 17.09 8.41 1.84
N ARG A 135 17.58 9.46 1.17
CA ARG A 135 18.85 9.43 0.44
C ARG A 135 19.60 10.74 0.54
N ASN A 136 20.91 10.72 0.34
CA ASN A 136 21.67 11.95 0.15
C ASN A 136 21.59 12.41 -1.31
N ALA A 137 21.06 13.61 -1.57
CA ALA A 137 20.88 14.22 -2.89
C ALA A 137 22.17 14.22 -3.74
N ARG A 138 23.33 14.35 -3.08
CA ARG A 138 24.64 14.56 -3.70
C ARG A 138 25.48 13.27 -3.81
N ARG A 139 24.97 12.10 -3.39
CA ARG A 139 25.66 10.80 -3.53
C ARG A 139 24.94 9.86 -4.48
N ARG A 140 25.64 9.44 -5.55
CA ARG A 140 25.22 8.37 -6.48
C ARG A 140 26.48 7.59 -6.88
N HIS A 141 26.44 6.26 -6.80
CA HIS A 141 27.62 5.40 -6.95
C HIS A 141 27.52 4.51 -8.20
N GLY A 142 27.44 5.16 -9.37
CA GLY A 142 27.35 4.48 -10.66
C GLY A 142 26.07 3.64 -10.76
N ARG A 143 26.22 2.31 -10.74
CA ARG A 143 25.10 1.35 -10.80
C ARG A 143 24.34 1.15 -9.48
N HIS A 144 24.86 1.66 -8.36
CA HIS A 144 24.19 1.58 -7.06
C HIS A 144 24.08 2.96 -6.39
N GLU A 145 23.15 3.11 -5.46
CA GLU A 145 22.98 4.31 -4.65
C GLU A 145 22.76 3.97 -3.16
N GLU A 146 23.29 4.82 -2.30
CA GLU A 146 23.10 4.73 -0.85
C GLU A 146 21.65 5.14 -0.49
N ARG A 147 21.04 4.38 0.41
CA ARG A 147 19.81 4.75 1.12
C ARG A 147 20.06 4.72 2.62
N PHE A 148 19.39 5.60 3.34
CA PHE A 148 19.29 5.57 4.79
C PHE A 148 17.92 5.04 5.16
N VAL A 149 17.89 4.09 6.07
CA VAL A 149 16.69 3.58 6.74
C VAL A 149 16.72 4.15 8.15
N THR A 150 15.81 5.08 8.45
CA THR A 150 15.79 5.80 9.73
C THR A 150 14.64 5.28 10.60
N GLN A 151 14.94 4.89 11.84
CA GLN A 151 13.97 4.36 12.82
C GLN A 151 13.94 5.26 14.07
N ARG A 152 12.74 5.61 14.56
CA ARG A 152 12.57 6.36 15.83
C ARG A 152 12.00 5.50 16.94
N CYS A 153 12.66 5.51 18.09
CA CYS A 153 12.27 4.79 19.29
C CYS A 153 12.00 5.77 20.45
N ARG A 154 10.76 6.28 20.52
CA ARG A 154 10.25 7.14 21.61
C ARG A 154 9.94 6.34 22.87
N GLY A 155 10.06 6.98 24.05
CA GLY A 155 9.58 6.46 25.34
C GLY A 155 10.20 5.13 25.77
N VAL A 156 11.44 4.85 25.34
CA VAL A 156 12.16 3.60 25.63
C VAL A 156 13.62 3.86 25.93
N GLY A 157 14.23 2.95 26.69
CA GLY A 157 15.66 2.93 26.98
C GLY A 157 16.47 2.19 25.93
N LEU A 158 17.80 2.31 26.03
CA LEU A 158 18.78 1.77 25.08
C LEU A 158 18.61 0.25 24.83
N ALA A 159 18.23 -0.53 25.84
CA ALA A 159 18.01 -1.97 25.69
C ALA A 159 16.83 -2.30 24.75
N THR A 160 15.71 -1.58 24.87
CA THR A 160 14.53 -1.78 24.01
C THR A 160 14.74 -1.16 22.64
N ALA A 161 15.43 -0.01 22.54
CA ALA A 161 15.85 0.59 21.28
C ALA A 161 16.71 -0.38 20.45
N ARG A 162 17.76 -0.97 21.05
CA ARG A 162 18.59 -2.00 20.41
C ARG A 162 17.82 -3.23 19.98
N THR A 163 16.88 -3.69 20.80
CA THR A 163 16.00 -4.82 20.43
C THR A 163 15.19 -4.52 19.15
N ARG A 164 14.73 -3.27 18.97
CA ARG A 164 14.01 -2.82 17.76
C ARG A 164 14.94 -2.63 16.55
N LEU A 165 16.19 -2.25 16.78
CA LEU A 165 17.24 -2.17 15.75
C LEU A 165 17.65 -3.56 15.27
N ASP A 166 17.87 -4.52 16.18
CA ASP A 166 18.18 -5.91 15.83
C ASP A 166 17.07 -6.55 14.98
N ALA A 167 15.80 -6.27 15.29
CA ALA A 167 14.66 -6.71 14.49
C ALA A 167 14.67 -6.10 13.07
N LEU A 168 14.97 -4.80 12.94
CA LEU A 168 15.12 -4.13 11.64
C LEU A 168 16.29 -4.71 10.83
N LEU A 169 17.45 -4.94 11.47
CA LEU A 169 18.63 -5.51 10.83
C LEU A 169 18.43 -6.97 10.42
N ALA A 170 17.64 -7.74 11.17
CA ALA A 170 17.23 -9.10 10.78
C ALA A 170 16.38 -9.06 9.50
N VAL A 171 15.33 -8.24 9.47
CA VAL A 171 14.46 -8.05 8.29
C VAL A 171 15.25 -7.64 7.05
N LEU A 172 16.17 -6.67 7.18
CA LEU A 172 17.01 -6.24 6.07
C LEU A 172 17.90 -7.38 5.55
N ARG A 173 18.51 -8.16 6.44
CA ARG A 173 19.38 -9.29 6.10
C ARG A 173 18.61 -10.44 5.44
N ASP A 174 17.45 -10.79 5.97
CA ASP A 174 16.61 -11.90 5.47
C ASP A 174 16.02 -11.57 4.08
N ARG A 175 15.84 -10.28 3.77
CA ARG A 175 15.46 -9.79 2.43
C ARG A 175 16.66 -9.52 1.51
N GLY A 176 17.89 -9.82 1.94
CA GLY A 176 19.11 -9.73 1.13
C GLY A 176 19.68 -8.33 0.92
N TYR A 177 19.29 -7.34 1.72
CA TYR A 177 19.85 -5.99 1.63
C TYR A 177 21.26 -5.92 2.22
N GLU A 178 22.20 -5.31 1.48
CA GLU A 178 23.55 -5.04 1.96
C GLU A 178 23.54 -3.81 2.90
N VAL A 179 23.76 -4.05 4.19
CA VAL A 179 23.93 -3.00 5.21
C VAL A 179 25.39 -2.57 5.23
N LEU A 180 25.64 -1.29 4.99
CA LEU A 180 26.97 -0.68 4.91
C LEU A 180 27.43 -0.08 6.24
N GLU A 181 26.51 0.52 6.99
CA GLU A 181 26.80 1.28 8.21
C GLU A 181 25.54 1.35 9.08
N VAL A 182 25.72 1.44 10.40
CA VAL A 182 24.65 1.58 11.39
C VAL A 182 25.10 2.62 12.41
N GLU A 183 24.32 3.69 12.56
CA GLU A 183 24.51 4.74 13.57
C GLU A 183 23.36 4.63 14.59
N GLU A 184 23.68 4.71 15.88
CA GLU A 184 22.75 4.73 17.02
C GLU A 184 22.92 6.06 17.76
N GLU A 185 21.87 6.86 17.92
CA GLU A 185 21.94 8.16 18.60
C GLU A 185 20.73 8.39 19.51
N TYR A 186 20.86 9.25 20.52
CA TYR A 186 19.77 9.64 21.42
C TYR A 186 19.48 11.14 21.29
N VAL A 187 18.32 11.49 20.74
CA VAL A 187 17.94 12.87 20.49
C VAL A 187 17.50 13.54 21.80
N VAL A 188 18.32 14.49 22.25
CA VAL A 188 18.12 15.23 23.50
C VAL A 188 17.48 16.60 23.29
N HIS A 189 17.43 17.08 22.04
CA HIS A 189 16.70 18.28 21.64
C HIS A 189 16.32 18.21 20.15
N ASP A 190 15.06 18.49 19.84
CA ASP A 190 14.57 18.75 18.47
C ASP A 190 13.50 19.85 18.58
N ASP A 191 13.75 21.03 18.00
CA ASP A 191 12.84 22.17 18.08
C ASP A 191 11.80 22.25 16.94
N ALA A 192 11.86 21.34 15.97
CA ALA A 192 10.98 21.34 14.80
C ALA A 192 10.71 19.93 14.25
N LEU A 193 10.26 19.01 15.12
CA LEU A 193 9.79 17.66 14.77
C LEU A 193 8.82 17.63 13.57
N HIS A 194 8.03 18.69 13.39
CA HIS A 194 7.10 18.84 12.27
C HIS A 194 7.75 18.88 10.87
N VAL A 195 9.06 19.06 10.78
CA VAL A 195 9.84 19.01 9.52
C VAL A 195 9.85 17.58 8.94
N ASP A 196 9.65 16.55 9.76
CA ASP A 196 9.51 15.15 9.33
C ASP A 196 8.05 14.67 9.25
N ARG A 197 7.07 15.59 9.31
CA ARG A 197 5.65 15.26 9.21
C ARG A 197 5.35 14.57 7.88
N GLY A 198 4.64 13.45 7.94
CA GLY A 198 4.37 12.60 6.77
C GLY A 198 5.58 11.78 6.30
N TRP A 199 6.66 11.70 7.09
CA TRP A 199 7.81 10.82 6.84
C TRP A 199 8.17 9.92 8.02
N LEU A 200 8.57 10.46 9.18
CA LEU A 200 9.01 9.64 10.34
C LEU A 200 7.99 9.48 11.46
N GLU A 201 6.91 10.25 11.44
CA GLU A 201 5.67 9.75 12.04
C GLU A 201 5.34 8.48 11.27
N PRO A 202 5.19 7.29 11.90
CA PRO A 202 4.56 6.21 11.21
C PRO A 202 3.15 6.70 10.89
N THR A 203 2.90 6.97 9.61
CA THR A 203 1.66 6.54 9.01
C THR A 203 1.60 5.00 9.10
N ARG A 204 1.36 4.51 10.33
CA ARG A 204 0.10 3.79 10.54
C ARG A 204 -0.94 4.64 9.87
N TRP A 205 -1.33 4.23 8.67
CA TRP A 205 -2.41 4.85 7.94
C TRP A 205 -3.67 4.75 8.83
N GLY A 206 -3.95 5.81 9.60
CA GLY A 206 -4.88 5.78 10.73
C GLY A 206 -4.48 6.51 12.03
N ASP A 207 -3.20 6.88 12.28
CA ASP A 207 -2.80 7.64 13.49
C ASP A 207 -2.79 9.18 13.30
N ARG A 208 -3.24 9.66 12.14
CA ARG A 208 -4.04 10.90 12.06
C ARG A 208 -5.48 10.47 11.79
N GLN A 209 -6.41 11.12 12.49
CA GLN A 209 -7.86 11.02 12.39
C GLN A 209 -8.37 10.31 11.12
N THR A 210 -8.66 9.02 11.28
CA THR A 210 -9.67 8.20 10.59
C THR A 210 -9.95 8.49 9.10
N VAL A 211 -9.98 7.44 8.27
CA VAL A 211 -10.38 7.55 6.84
C VAL A 211 -11.73 8.24 6.65
N ARG A 212 -12.68 7.96 7.53
CA ARG A 212 -13.75 8.91 7.86
C ARG A 212 -13.13 10.03 8.75
N ASP A 213 -12.52 11.06 8.16
CA ASP A 213 -12.13 12.41 8.67
C ASP A 213 -11.11 13.05 7.72
N ASP A 214 -10.18 12.24 7.19
CA ASP A 214 -9.64 12.47 5.84
C ASP A 214 -10.78 12.44 4.78
N LEU A 215 -11.96 11.89 5.13
CA LEU A 215 -13.21 11.84 4.35
C LEU A 215 -14.59 11.69 5.11
N LEU A 216 -14.82 11.81 6.46
CA LEU A 216 -16.15 11.43 7.08
C LEU A 216 -16.46 11.05 8.59
N GLY A 217 -15.64 11.24 9.66
CA GLY A 217 -15.95 10.84 11.09
C GLY A 217 -16.00 9.35 11.62
N SER A 218 -14.89 8.58 11.70
CA SER A 218 -14.64 7.26 12.37
C SER A 218 -15.34 5.92 11.98
N ALA A 219 -14.58 4.81 12.12
CA ALA A 219 -15.05 3.50 12.64
C ALA A 219 -13.87 2.79 13.33
N VAL A 220 -14.10 2.19 14.50
CA VAL A 220 -13.04 1.67 15.41
C VAL A 220 -12.33 0.45 14.80
N SER A 221 -10.99 0.42 14.80
CA SER A 221 -10.26 -0.81 14.50
C SER A 221 -10.48 -1.82 15.63
N HIS A 222 -11.08 -2.96 15.32
CA HIS A 222 -11.27 -4.04 16.28
C HIS A 222 -9.97 -4.83 16.48
N GLY A 223 -9.01 -4.21 17.17
CA GLY A 223 -7.76 -4.84 17.60
C GLY A 223 -6.66 -4.89 16.54
N SER A 224 -5.49 -5.33 16.99
CA SER A 224 -4.28 -5.53 16.18
C SER A 224 -4.52 -6.46 14.99
N GLY A 225 -4.03 -6.07 13.82
CA GLY A 225 -3.80 -6.98 12.70
C GLY A 225 -4.97 -7.28 11.75
N THR A 226 -6.16 -6.69 11.93
CA THR A 226 -7.34 -6.96 11.08
C THR A 226 -7.73 -5.74 10.21
N PRO A 227 -8.01 -5.90 8.90
CA PRO A 227 -8.43 -4.83 7.99
C PRO A 227 -9.71 -4.12 8.43
N SER A 228 -9.81 -2.80 8.25
CA SER A 228 -11.01 -2.02 8.58
C SER A 228 -12.22 -2.35 7.67
N THR A 229 -11.94 -2.91 6.50
CA THR A 229 -12.93 -3.42 5.54
C THR A 229 -13.46 -4.82 5.87
N PHE A 230 -12.89 -5.51 6.86
CA PHE A 230 -13.40 -6.81 7.30
C PHE A 230 -14.69 -6.62 8.11
N ARG A 231 -15.83 -6.64 7.40
CA ARG A 231 -17.17 -6.46 7.96
C ARG A 231 -18.03 -7.73 7.75
N PRO A 232 -17.89 -8.77 8.58
CA PRO A 232 -18.79 -9.91 8.54
C PRO A 232 -20.21 -9.51 8.98
N LEU A 233 -21.22 -10.17 8.42
CA LEU A 233 -22.63 -9.99 8.77
C LEU A 233 -22.88 -10.41 10.22
N ALA A 234 -22.87 -9.44 11.13
CA ALA A 234 -23.34 -9.62 12.49
C ALA A 234 -24.88 -9.61 12.52
N ALA A 235 -25.49 -10.68 13.01
CA ALA A 235 -26.94 -10.84 13.02
C ALA A 235 -27.42 -11.42 14.36
N GLU A 236 -27.72 -10.55 15.33
CA GLU A 236 -28.31 -10.99 16.60
C GLU A 236 -29.62 -11.76 16.36
N GLY A 237 -29.68 -13.00 16.86
CA GLY A 237 -30.87 -13.85 16.77
C GLY A 237 -31.17 -14.48 15.40
N ARG A 238 -30.24 -14.46 14.43
CA ARG A 238 -30.42 -15.11 13.11
C ARG A 238 -29.32 -16.15 12.81
N ASP A 239 -29.66 -17.25 12.15
CA ASP A 239 -28.67 -18.19 11.61
C ASP A 239 -28.12 -17.65 10.29
N VAL A 240 -27.10 -16.81 10.38
CA VAL A 240 -26.30 -16.34 9.24
C VAL A 240 -24.86 -16.74 9.49
N ARG A 241 -24.23 -17.40 8.51
CA ARG A 241 -22.85 -17.87 8.59
C ARG A 241 -22.07 -17.28 7.45
N GLN A 242 -20.91 -16.70 7.75
CA GLN A 242 -20.02 -16.12 6.75
C GLN A 242 -18.59 -16.52 7.11
N GLN A 243 -17.86 -17.05 6.14
CA GLN A 243 -16.48 -17.47 6.35
C GLN A 243 -15.53 -16.27 6.27
N GLN A 244 -14.41 -16.37 6.97
CA GLN A 244 -13.25 -15.50 6.74
C GLN A 244 -12.51 -16.08 5.54
N VAL A 245 -12.41 -15.32 4.46
CA VAL A 245 -11.77 -15.76 3.22
C VAL A 245 -10.48 -15.00 3.06
N PHE A 246 -9.37 -15.73 2.90
CA PHE A 246 -8.06 -15.12 2.70
C PHE A 246 -8.06 -14.26 1.43
N ASP A 247 -7.54 -13.04 1.54
CA ASP A 247 -7.40 -12.09 0.43
C ASP A 247 -5.93 -11.66 0.33
N PRO A 248 -5.19 -12.10 -0.72
CA PRO A 248 -3.81 -11.68 -0.94
C PRO A 248 -3.63 -10.16 -0.96
N ALA A 249 -4.64 -9.40 -1.40
CA ALA A 249 -4.55 -7.94 -1.49
C ALA A 249 -4.46 -7.25 -0.11
N LEU A 250 -4.73 -7.98 0.98
CA LEU A 250 -4.68 -7.54 2.36
C LEU A 250 -3.47 -8.12 3.13
N LYS A 251 -2.46 -8.69 2.44
CA LYS A 251 -1.31 -9.40 3.06
C LYS A 251 -0.42 -8.60 4.02
N HIS A 252 -0.59 -7.27 4.09
CA HIS A 252 0.03 -6.38 5.09
C HIS A 252 -0.71 -6.36 6.44
N PHE A 253 -1.79 -7.14 6.57
CA PHE A 253 -2.49 -7.40 7.82
C PHE A 253 -2.19 -8.83 8.30
N ASP A 254 -1.92 -9.00 9.60
CA ASP A 254 -1.77 -10.32 10.25
C ASP A 254 -2.98 -11.25 9.95
N HIS A 255 -4.15 -10.64 9.79
CA HIS A 255 -5.43 -11.27 9.51
C HIS A 255 -5.98 -10.74 8.17
N ALA A 256 -5.23 -11.01 7.09
CA ALA A 256 -5.54 -10.69 5.69
C ALA A 256 -6.83 -11.36 5.15
N PHE A 257 -7.98 -11.08 5.76
CA PHE A 257 -9.26 -11.69 5.45
C PHE A 257 -10.28 -10.67 4.93
N ARG A 258 -11.05 -11.08 3.93
CA ARG A 258 -12.33 -10.48 3.57
C ARG A 258 -13.49 -11.33 4.11
N ALA A 259 -14.67 -10.75 4.17
CA ALA A 259 -15.89 -11.50 4.44
C ALA A 259 -16.28 -12.32 3.18
N GLY A 260 -16.50 -13.62 3.34
CA GLY A 260 -16.92 -14.52 2.25
C GLY A 260 -18.39 -14.38 1.86
N GLU A 261 -18.90 -15.27 1.02
CA GLU A 261 -20.33 -15.32 0.71
C GLU A 261 -21.16 -15.75 1.94
N PRO A 262 -22.21 -15.00 2.34
CA PRO A 262 -23.02 -15.35 3.50
C PRO A 262 -24.05 -16.44 3.18
N VAL A 263 -24.18 -17.41 4.08
CA VAL A 263 -25.17 -18.49 4.06
C VAL A 263 -26.23 -18.18 5.11
N PHE A 264 -27.47 -17.99 4.66
CA PHE A 264 -28.64 -17.77 5.53
C PHE A 264 -29.35 -19.10 5.80
N GLY A 265 -29.76 -19.33 7.05
CA GLY A 265 -30.56 -20.50 7.44
C GLY A 265 -31.96 -20.51 6.81
N ASP A 266 -32.51 -19.33 6.47
CA ASP A 266 -33.69 -19.19 5.63
C ASP A 266 -33.28 -18.80 4.19
N PRO A 267 -33.53 -19.68 3.19
CA PRO A 267 -33.25 -19.39 1.78
C PRO A 267 -33.98 -18.15 1.22
N ALA A 268 -35.16 -17.80 1.75
CA ALA A 268 -35.91 -16.62 1.33
C ALA A 268 -35.23 -15.32 1.80
N GLU A 269 -34.66 -15.32 3.00
CA GLU A 269 -33.83 -14.21 3.51
C GLU A 269 -32.55 -14.07 2.69
N GLY A 270 -31.85 -15.18 2.41
CA GLY A 270 -30.65 -15.18 1.56
C GLY A 270 -30.92 -14.70 0.12
N ALA A 271 -32.06 -15.08 -0.47
CA ALA A 271 -32.47 -14.59 -1.79
C ALA A 271 -32.76 -13.08 -1.79
N ARG A 272 -33.46 -12.57 -0.76
CA ARG A 272 -33.73 -11.13 -0.59
C ARG A 272 -32.45 -10.33 -0.41
N TRP A 273 -31.54 -10.78 0.47
CA TRP A 273 -30.26 -10.13 0.71
C TRP A 273 -29.38 -10.11 -0.55
N SER A 274 -29.29 -11.24 -1.27
CA SER A 274 -28.51 -11.33 -2.51
C SER A 274 -29.07 -10.42 -3.62
N ALA A 275 -30.39 -10.31 -3.72
CA ALA A 275 -31.03 -9.38 -4.64
C ALA A 275 -30.75 -7.91 -4.28
N ALA A 276 -30.75 -7.57 -2.99
CA ALA A 276 -30.36 -6.25 -2.50
C ALA A 276 -28.88 -5.95 -2.81
N ARG A 277 -27.95 -6.89 -2.59
CA ARG A 277 -26.53 -6.73 -2.97
C ARG A 277 -26.36 -6.45 -4.46
N ARG A 278 -27.03 -7.22 -5.32
CA ARG A 278 -27.00 -6.97 -6.78
C ARG A 278 -27.52 -5.57 -7.12
N ALA A 279 -28.63 -5.14 -6.53
CA ALA A 279 -29.18 -3.80 -6.77
C ALA A 279 -28.24 -2.69 -6.29
N ALA A 280 -27.63 -2.85 -5.11
CA ALA A 280 -26.66 -1.90 -4.57
C ALA A 280 -25.40 -1.79 -5.43
N MET A 281 -24.82 -2.93 -5.84
CA MET A 281 -23.66 -2.97 -6.73
C MET A 281 -23.97 -2.40 -8.12
N ALA A 282 -25.16 -2.69 -8.67
CA ALA A 282 -25.65 -2.10 -9.91
C ALA A 282 -25.71 -0.57 -9.84
N HIS A 283 -26.28 -0.07 -8.74
CA HIS A 283 -26.45 1.36 -8.51
C HIS A 283 -25.10 2.07 -8.34
N VAL A 284 -24.18 1.50 -7.55
CA VAL A 284 -22.81 2.04 -7.43
C VAL A 284 -22.16 2.11 -8.82
N LEU A 285 -22.15 1.03 -9.61
CA LEU A 285 -21.57 1.05 -10.96
C LEU A 285 -22.18 2.14 -11.85
N ALA A 286 -23.51 2.32 -11.82
CA ALA A 286 -24.20 3.37 -12.57
C ALA A 286 -23.78 4.78 -12.14
N VAL A 287 -23.64 5.03 -10.83
CA VAL A 287 -23.16 6.32 -10.28
C VAL A 287 -21.70 6.59 -10.67
N LEU A 288 -20.81 5.60 -10.55
CA LEU A 288 -19.41 5.77 -10.96
C LEU A 288 -19.29 6.05 -12.48
N ALA A 289 -20.10 5.36 -13.30
CA ALA A 289 -20.16 5.54 -14.75
C ALA A 289 -20.74 6.90 -15.19
N ALA A 290 -21.60 7.52 -14.37
CA ALA A 290 -22.12 8.87 -14.59
C ALA A 290 -21.23 9.98 -14.01
N SER A 291 -20.21 9.62 -13.22
CA SER A 291 -19.35 10.58 -12.53
C SER A 291 -18.38 11.30 -13.49
N PRO A 292 -17.85 12.49 -13.11
CA PRO A 292 -16.78 13.16 -13.86
C PRO A 292 -15.52 12.31 -14.08
N TRP A 293 -15.34 11.27 -13.27
CA TRP A 293 -14.19 10.37 -13.27
C TRP A 293 -14.39 9.10 -14.12
N ALA A 294 -15.54 8.93 -14.79
CA ALA A 294 -15.82 7.73 -15.59
C ALA A 294 -14.76 7.46 -16.67
N GLY A 295 -14.17 8.51 -17.27
CA GLY A 295 -13.06 8.39 -18.23
C GLY A 295 -11.72 7.97 -17.61
N ASN A 296 -11.60 7.99 -16.28
CA ASN A 296 -10.43 7.55 -15.52
C ASN A 296 -10.58 6.12 -14.97
N LEU A 297 -11.73 5.46 -15.18
CA LEU A 297 -12.07 4.18 -14.59
C LEU A 297 -12.28 3.10 -15.67
N VAL A 298 -11.36 2.14 -15.74
CA VAL A 298 -11.46 1.00 -16.65
C VAL A 298 -11.86 -0.24 -15.86
N LEU A 299 -13.11 -0.70 -16.02
CA LEU A 299 -13.65 -1.86 -15.34
C LEU A 299 -12.86 -3.13 -15.71
N ARG A 300 -12.58 -3.97 -14.71
CA ARG A 300 -11.98 -5.29 -14.86
C ARG A 300 -12.69 -6.29 -13.95
N GLY A 301 -12.05 -7.44 -13.73
CA GLY A 301 -12.47 -8.39 -12.70
C GLY A 301 -13.89 -8.93 -12.89
N SER A 302 -14.57 -9.25 -11.79
CA SER A 302 -15.74 -10.15 -11.84
C SER A 302 -16.95 -9.57 -12.60
N VAL A 303 -17.18 -8.26 -12.54
CA VAL A 303 -18.25 -7.60 -13.31
C VAL A 303 -17.92 -7.46 -14.79
N ALA A 304 -16.66 -7.21 -15.18
CA ALA A 304 -16.28 -7.22 -16.59
C ALA A 304 -16.48 -8.62 -17.21
N LEU A 305 -16.11 -9.68 -16.49
CA LEU A 305 -16.35 -11.07 -16.91
C LEU A 305 -17.83 -11.37 -17.15
N ARG A 306 -18.74 -10.76 -16.37
CA ARG A 306 -20.18 -10.92 -16.56
C ARG A 306 -20.66 -10.38 -17.91
N ALA A 307 -20.06 -9.29 -18.41
CA ALA A 307 -20.35 -8.77 -19.74
C ALA A 307 -19.81 -9.67 -20.86
N TRP A 308 -18.66 -10.33 -20.65
CA TRP A 308 -18.02 -11.19 -21.65
C TRP A 308 -18.58 -12.63 -21.71
N LEU A 309 -19.00 -13.18 -20.57
CA LEU A 309 -19.40 -14.60 -20.44
C LEU A 309 -20.90 -14.78 -20.14
N GLY A 310 -21.63 -13.70 -19.85
CA GLY A 310 -23.06 -13.73 -19.53
C GLY A 310 -23.36 -14.62 -18.32
N GLU A 311 -24.45 -15.40 -18.39
CA GLU A 311 -24.88 -16.31 -17.33
C GLU A 311 -23.85 -17.39 -16.93
N VAL A 312 -22.81 -17.61 -17.75
CA VAL A 312 -21.72 -18.56 -17.44
C VAL A 312 -20.67 -17.95 -16.50
N ALA A 313 -20.57 -16.62 -16.41
CA ALA A 313 -19.75 -15.98 -15.38
C ALA A 313 -20.31 -16.29 -13.98
N ARG A 314 -19.42 -16.59 -13.03
CA ARG A 314 -19.75 -16.59 -11.60
C ARG A 314 -20.36 -15.25 -11.16
N GLU A 315 -21.18 -15.29 -10.12
CA GLU A 315 -21.72 -14.08 -9.51
C GLU A 315 -20.57 -13.13 -9.10
N PRO A 316 -20.63 -11.84 -9.47
CA PRO A 316 -19.67 -10.84 -9.03
C PRO A 316 -19.70 -10.59 -7.51
N GLY A 317 -18.53 -10.36 -6.92
CA GLY A 317 -18.39 -10.02 -5.50
C GLY A 317 -18.07 -8.54 -5.24
N ASP A 318 -17.51 -7.88 -6.25
CA ASP A 318 -16.69 -6.67 -6.18
C ASP A 318 -16.77 -5.87 -7.49
N LEU A 319 -16.50 -4.58 -7.42
CA LEU A 319 -16.28 -3.70 -8.57
C LEU A 319 -14.79 -3.37 -8.70
N ASP A 320 -14.07 -4.11 -9.55
CA ASP A 320 -12.65 -3.86 -9.83
C ASP A 320 -12.45 -2.83 -10.95
N PHE A 321 -11.60 -1.83 -10.75
CA PHE A 321 -11.20 -0.84 -11.76
C PHE A 321 -9.69 -0.67 -11.83
N VAL A 322 -9.17 -0.48 -13.04
CA VAL A 322 -7.86 0.16 -13.28
C VAL A 322 -8.07 1.67 -13.39
N VAL A 323 -7.28 2.44 -12.66
CA VAL A 323 -7.24 3.90 -12.73
C VAL A 323 -6.32 4.34 -13.86
N VAL A 324 -6.85 5.15 -14.77
CA VAL A 324 -6.10 5.71 -15.91
C VAL A 324 -6.10 7.25 -15.89
N PRO A 325 -5.04 7.92 -16.35
CA PRO A 325 -3.77 7.37 -16.85
C PRO A 325 -2.91 6.72 -15.75
N LYS A 326 -2.02 5.80 -16.13
CA LYS A 326 -1.04 5.11 -15.26
C LYS A 326 -0.18 6.07 -14.41
N THR A 327 -0.13 7.36 -14.76
CA THR A 327 0.60 8.40 -14.03
C THR A 327 -0.13 8.93 -12.78
N PHE A 328 -1.36 8.50 -12.50
CA PHE A 328 -2.05 8.84 -11.24
C PHE A 328 -1.32 8.19 -10.07
N ALA A 329 -0.57 8.99 -9.30
CA ALA A 329 0.02 8.54 -8.05
C ALA A 329 -1.13 8.15 -7.08
N PRO A 330 -1.08 6.98 -6.41
CA PRO A 330 -2.16 6.50 -5.53
C PRO A 330 -2.54 7.47 -4.41
N ASP A 331 -1.56 8.24 -3.94
CA ASP A 331 -1.67 9.23 -2.87
C ASP A 331 -1.57 10.67 -3.39
N GLY A 332 -1.61 10.84 -4.72
CA GLY A 332 -1.56 12.13 -5.40
C GLY A 332 -2.88 12.90 -5.28
N PRO A 333 -2.85 14.23 -5.52
CA PRO A 333 -4.04 15.07 -5.42
C PRO A 333 -5.14 14.66 -6.40
N GLU A 334 -4.81 14.13 -7.58
CA GLU A 334 -5.78 13.63 -8.55
C GLU A 334 -6.49 12.36 -8.06
N ALA A 335 -5.74 11.41 -7.49
CA ALA A 335 -6.29 10.19 -6.92
C ALA A 335 -7.19 10.50 -5.71
N ARG A 336 -6.78 11.44 -4.87
CA ARG A 336 -7.57 11.90 -3.72
C ARG A 336 -8.87 12.58 -4.16
N ALA A 337 -8.81 13.54 -5.09
CA ALA A 337 -9.98 14.21 -5.63
C ALA A 337 -10.94 13.23 -6.35
N MET A 338 -10.40 12.19 -6.98
CA MET A 338 -11.19 11.09 -7.55
C MET A 338 -11.93 10.32 -6.45
N LEU A 339 -11.24 9.80 -5.45
CA LEU A 339 -11.86 9.04 -4.34
C LEU A 339 -12.95 9.86 -3.62
N GLU A 340 -12.64 11.12 -3.30
CA GLU A 340 -13.59 12.07 -2.70
C GLU A 340 -14.82 12.29 -3.59
N GLY A 341 -14.61 12.50 -4.90
CA GLY A 341 -15.69 12.68 -5.87
C GLY A 341 -16.57 11.44 -6.07
N LEU A 342 -16.00 10.23 -6.05
CA LEU A 342 -16.76 8.98 -6.16
C LEU A 342 -17.62 8.74 -4.90
N VAL A 343 -17.06 8.95 -3.70
CA VAL A 343 -17.82 8.87 -2.44
C VAL A 343 -18.94 9.91 -2.41
N ALA A 344 -18.65 11.15 -2.81
CA ALA A 344 -19.65 12.23 -2.87
C ALA A 344 -20.77 11.91 -3.88
N ALA A 345 -20.46 11.31 -5.03
CA ALA A 345 -21.46 10.91 -6.02
C ALA A 345 -22.41 9.83 -5.46
N VAL A 346 -21.87 8.78 -4.81
CA VAL A 346 -22.70 7.75 -4.15
C VAL A 346 -23.48 8.31 -2.96
N GLY A 347 -22.97 9.34 -2.27
CA GLY A 347 -23.69 10.05 -1.22
C GLY A 347 -24.83 10.95 -1.73
N ALA A 348 -24.68 11.55 -2.91
CA ALA A 348 -25.72 12.33 -3.56
C ALA A 348 -26.85 11.44 -4.11
N GLU A 349 -26.50 10.24 -4.59
CA GLU A 349 -27.43 9.24 -5.11
C GLU A 349 -27.29 7.90 -4.36
N PRO A 350 -27.82 7.77 -3.13
CA PRO A 350 -27.64 6.57 -2.30
C PRO A 350 -28.48 5.36 -2.72
N GLY A 351 -29.35 5.50 -3.74
CA GLY A 351 -30.06 4.39 -4.37
C GLY A 351 -30.73 3.40 -3.39
N PRO A 352 -30.50 2.09 -3.53
CA PRO A 352 -31.13 1.06 -2.69
C PRO A 352 -30.45 0.92 -1.32
N GLY A 353 -30.52 1.98 -0.51
CA GLY A 353 -30.09 1.96 0.89
C GLY A 353 -28.57 2.05 1.11
N LEU A 354 -27.79 2.50 0.12
CA LEU A 354 -26.34 2.68 0.30
C LEU A 354 -26.04 3.76 1.35
N ARG A 355 -25.02 3.51 2.15
CA ARG A 355 -24.57 4.32 3.28
C ARG A 355 -23.19 4.89 3.00
N ALA A 356 -23.12 5.81 2.03
CA ALA A 356 -21.89 6.55 1.75
C ALA A 356 -21.39 7.31 3.00
N ASP A 357 -22.30 7.71 3.90
CA ASP A 357 -21.97 8.27 5.22
C ASP A 357 -21.19 7.31 6.13
N GLN A 358 -21.16 6.01 5.82
CA GLN A 358 -20.48 4.95 6.57
C GLN A 358 -19.38 4.25 5.75
N VAL A 359 -18.98 4.81 4.60
CA VAL A 359 -17.94 4.23 3.74
C VAL A 359 -16.64 4.03 4.51
N VAL A 360 -15.95 2.93 4.21
CA VAL A 360 -14.57 2.68 4.66
C VAL A 360 -13.68 2.64 3.42
N ALA A 361 -12.49 3.24 3.51
CA ALA A 361 -11.43 3.05 2.52
C ALA A 361 -10.24 2.34 3.18
N GLU A 362 -9.59 1.44 2.44
CA GLU A 362 -8.42 0.69 2.89
C GLU A 362 -7.35 0.66 1.80
N HIS A 363 -6.07 0.54 2.20
CA HIS A 363 -5.01 0.19 1.25
C HIS A 363 -5.16 -1.26 0.82
N ILE A 364 -4.95 -1.53 -0.46
CA ILE A 364 -4.80 -2.90 -0.96
C ILE A 364 -3.58 -2.99 -1.87
N TRP A 365 -2.96 -4.17 -1.94
CA TRP A 365 -1.82 -4.44 -2.81
C TRP A 365 -2.14 -5.58 -3.77
N THR A 366 -2.64 -5.23 -4.96
CA THR A 366 -3.37 -6.17 -5.81
C THR A 366 -2.40 -7.13 -6.53
N TYR A 367 -2.55 -8.43 -6.27
CA TYR A 367 -1.63 -9.51 -6.70
C TYR A 367 -0.16 -9.22 -6.36
N GLU A 368 0.07 -8.69 -5.15
CA GLU A 368 1.37 -8.28 -4.57
C GLU A 368 2.20 -7.27 -5.40
N ARG A 369 1.66 -6.76 -6.51
CA ARG A 369 2.43 -6.01 -7.52
C ARG A 369 2.09 -4.51 -7.60
N VAL A 370 0.82 -4.15 -7.48
CA VAL A 370 0.35 -2.77 -7.74
C VAL A 370 -0.48 -2.18 -6.60
N PRO A 371 -0.27 -0.87 -6.28
CA PRO A 371 -1.04 -0.16 -5.26
C PRO A 371 -2.52 -0.05 -5.64
N GLY A 372 -3.39 -0.19 -4.64
CA GLY A 372 -4.81 0.03 -4.82
C GLY A 372 -5.51 0.63 -3.60
N ARG A 373 -6.74 1.07 -3.82
CA ARG A 373 -7.65 1.63 -2.82
C ARG A 373 -8.97 0.88 -2.87
N ARG A 374 -9.33 0.22 -1.76
CA ARG A 374 -10.60 -0.47 -1.59
C ARG A 374 -11.58 0.44 -0.88
N LEU A 375 -12.70 0.78 -1.52
CA LEU A 375 -13.85 1.43 -0.90
C LEU A 375 -14.92 0.38 -0.56
N VAL A 376 -15.48 0.43 0.63
CA VAL A 376 -16.56 -0.46 1.08
C VAL A 376 -17.75 0.40 1.50
N PHE A 377 -18.80 0.37 0.68
CA PHE A 377 -20.05 1.08 0.90
C PHE A 377 -21.08 0.13 1.55
N PRO A 378 -21.45 0.32 2.83
CA PRO A 378 -22.52 -0.48 3.43
C PRO A 378 -23.86 -0.20 2.76
N PHE A 379 -24.80 -1.14 2.80
CA PHE A 379 -26.17 -0.92 2.38
C PHE A 379 -27.17 -1.60 3.33
N ASP A 380 -28.23 -0.86 3.67
CA ASP A 380 -29.28 -1.33 4.57
C ASP A 380 -30.28 -2.22 3.79
N VAL A 381 -30.70 -3.33 4.41
CA VAL A 381 -31.69 -4.26 3.83
C VAL A 381 -32.84 -4.43 4.82
N ASP A 382 -34.07 -4.16 4.39
CA ASP A 382 -35.22 -4.15 5.29
C ASP A 382 -35.41 -5.50 6.03
N GLY A 383 -35.38 -5.44 7.36
CA GLY A 383 -35.49 -6.62 8.23
C GLY A 383 -34.40 -7.67 8.02
N LEU A 384 -33.21 -7.33 7.51
CA LEU A 384 -32.06 -8.22 7.29
C LEU A 384 -30.74 -7.54 7.71
N PRO A 385 -29.64 -8.29 7.93
CA PRO A 385 -28.35 -7.70 8.27
C PRO A 385 -27.82 -6.78 7.16
N GLN A 386 -27.17 -5.69 7.55
CA GLN A 386 -26.53 -4.75 6.63
C GLN A 386 -25.52 -5.48 5.73
N GLY A 387 -25.57 -5.23 4.42
CA GLY A 387 -24.56 -5.73 3.48
C GLY A 387 -23.52 -4.67 3.15
N ALA A 388 -22.59 -5.00 2.25
CA ALA A 388 -21.66 -4.02 1.69
C ALA A 388 -21.35 -4.29 0.21
N VAL A 389 -21.05 -3.21 -0.53
CA VAL A 389 -20.50 -3.24 -1.89
C VAL A 389 -19.04 -2.82 -1.81
N GLN A 390 -18.15 -3.65 -2.35
CA GLN A 390 -16.72 -3.38 -2.46
C GLN A 390 -16.38 -2.78 -3.83
N VAL A 391 -15.53 -1.75 -3.86
CA VAL A 391 -14.99 -1.12 -5.06
C VAL A 391 -13.47 -1.04 -4.92
N ASP A 392 -12.74 -1.76 -5.77
CA ASP A 392 -11.28 -1.80 -5.74
C ASP A 392 -10.71 -0.98 -6.91
N LEU A 393 -9.95 0.06 -6.57
CA LEU A 393 -9.33 1.01 -7.52
C LEU A 393 -7.83 0.74 -7.57
N VAL A 394 -7.33 0.17 -8.66
CA VAL A 394 -5.93 -0.22 -8.83
C VAL A 394 -5.19 0.84 -9.65
N PHE A 395 -4.08 1.34 -9.09
CA PHE A 395 -3.23 2.39 -9.69
C PHE A 395 -1.96 1.77 -10.26
N ASN A 396 -1.29 2.48 -11.16
CA ASN A 396 -0.02 2.06 -11.79
C ASN A 396 -0.06 0.69 -12.52
N GLU A 397 -1.24 0.11 -12.74
CA GLU A 397 -1.43 -1.12 -13.51
C GLU A 397 -1.13 -0.91 -15.00
N ASP A 398 -0.55 -1.93 -15.64
CA ASP A 398 -0.30 -1.88 -17.09
C ASP A 398 -1.55 -2.28 -17.87
N LEU A 399 -2.00 -1.34 -18.71
CA LEU A 399 -3.14 -1.49 -19.61
C LEU A 399 -2.62 -1.46 -21.06
N PRO A 400 -2.09 -2.58 -21.59
CA PRO A 400 -1.40 -2.63 -22.89
C PRO A 400 -2.36 -2.47 -24.08
N ASP A 401 -3.60 -2.98 -23.94
CA ASP A 401 -4.68 -2.74 -24.90
C ASP A 401 -5.45 -1.47 -24.51
N ALA A 402 -5.96 -0.72 -25.49
CA ALA A 402 -6.92 0.34 -25.23
C ALA A 402 -8.22 -0.24 -24.60
N PRO A 403 -8.84 0.45 -23.62
CA PRO A 403 -10.09 0.01 -23.04
C PRO A 403 -11.23 0.05 -24.07
N VAL A 404 -12.21 -0.82 -23.90
CA VAL A 404 -13.37 -0.96 -24.79
C VAL A 404 -14.65 -0.52 -24.09
N ASP A 405 -15.55 0.13 -24.82
CA ASP A 405 -16.90 0.41 -24.33
C ASP A 405 -17.70 -0.90 -24.22
N VAL A 406 -18.20 -1.21 -23.03
CA VAL A 406 -19.05 -2.37 -22.77
C VAL A 406 -20.34 -1.96 -22.06
N GLU A 407 -21.44 -2.64 -22.38
CA GLU A 407 -22.68 -2.59 -21.60
C GLU A 407 -22.71 -3.81 -20.66
N VAL A 408 -22.83 -3.59 -19.35
CA VAL A 408 -22.76 -4.67 -18.35
C VAL A 408 -24.15 -5.26 -18.09
N PRO A 409 -24.43 -6.54 -18.44
CA PRO A 409 -25.72 -7.17 -18.19
C PRO A 409 -25.82 -7.71 -16.75
N PRO A 410 -27.01 -7.73 -16.12
CA PRO A 410 -28.30 -7.21 -16.61
C PRO A 410 -28.48 -5.71 -16.33
N LEU A 411 -27.40 -4.99 -15.98
CA LEU A 411 -27.44 -3.64 -15.40
C LEU A 411 -27.74 -2.57 -16.45
N GLY A 412 -27.33 -2.80 -17.70
CA GLY A 412 -27.47 -1.83 -18.80
C GLY A 412 -26.50 -0.64 -18.70
N THR A 413 -25.66 -0.58 -17.66
CA THR A 413 -24.66 0.46 -17.47
C THR A 413 -23.56 0.31 -18.52
N ARG A 414 -23.22 1.42 -19.20
CA ARG A 414 -22.09 1.46 -20.13
C ARG A 414 -20.85 2.03 -19.46
N VAL A 415 -19.73 1.35 -19.59
CA VAL A 415 -18.43 1.72 -19.00
C VAL A 415 -17.28 1.37 -19.95
N LEU A 416 -16.14 2.01 -19.74
CA LEU A 416 -14.86 1.52 -20.24
C LEU A 416 -14.47 0.25 -19.48
N ALA A 417 -14.00 -0.78 -20.17
CA ALA A 417 -13.56 -2.02 -19.58
C ALA A 417 -12.30 -2.59 -20.27
N ALA A 418 -11.59 -3.46 -19.57
CA ALA A 418 -10.54 -4.28 -20.18
C ALA A 418 -11.15 -5.28 -21.18
N SER A 419 -10.49 -5.47 -22.33
CA SER A 419 -10.91 -6.43 -23.35
C SER A 419 -11.00 -7.86 -22.76
N PRO A 420 -11.79 -8.77 -23.33
CA PRO A 420 -11.82 -10.16 -22.86
C PRO A 420 -10.45 -10.86 -23.04
N ALA A 421 -9.66 -10.45 -24.05
CA ALA A 421 -8.31 -10.96 -24.27
C ALA A 421 -7.32 -10.48 -23.20
N LEU A 422 -7.35 -9.19 -22.83
CA LEU A 422 -6.54 -8.65 -21.74
C LEU A 422 -6.99 -9.20 -20.38
N SER A 423 -8.30 -9.39 -20.18
CA SER A 423 -8.84 -10.06 -19.00
C SER A 423 -8.28 -11.48 -18.86
N LEU A 424 -8.15 -12.23 -19.96
CA LEU A 424 -7.52 -13.55 -19.96
C LEU A 424 -6.00 -13.46 -19.71
N ALA A 425 -5.33 -12.52 -20.36
CA ALA A 425 -3.89 -12.33 -20.23
C ALA A 425 -3.48 -12.01 -18.78
N TRP A 426 -4.23 -11.13 -18.10
CA TRP A 426 -4.04 -10.83 -16.68
C TRP A 426 -4.30 -12.06 -15.79
N LYS A 427 -5.34 -12.86 -16.05
CA LYS A 427 -5.58 -14.09 -15.28
C LYS A 427 -4.41 -15.06 -15.40
N LEU A 428 -3.85 -15.21 -16.60
CA LEU A 428 -2.64 -16.02 -16.84
C LEU A 428 -1.41 -15.44 -16.16
N GLN A 429 -1.24 -14.10 -16.13
CA GLN A 429 -0.19 -13.42 -15.39
C GLN A 429 -0.29 -13.75 -13.89
N TRP A 430 -1.43 -13.51 -13.25
CA TRP A 430 -1.60 -13.73 -11.80
C TRP A 430 -1.40 -15.20 -11.42
N LEU A 431 -1.90 -16.13 -12.24
CA LEU A 431 -1.67 -17.57 -12.04
C LEU A 431 -0.18 -17.96 -12.14
N ALA A 432 0.62 -17.24 -12.93
CA ALA A 432 2.03 -17.54 -13.16
C ALA A 432 3.01 -16.79 -12.23
N THR A 433 2.62 -15.62 -11.69
CA THR A 433 3.55 -14.73 -10.97
C THR A 433 3.15 -14.38 -9.53
N ASP A 434 1.90 -14.60 -9.12
CA ASP A 434 1.47 -14.33 -7.74
C ASP A 434 2.01 -15.43 -6.80
N ASN A 435 2.37 -15.06 -5.57
CA ASN A 435 2.73 -16.03 -4.52
C ASN A 435 1.50 -16.78 -3.98
N TYR A 436 0.29 -16.26 -4.21
CA TYR A 436 -0.97 -16.82 -3.73
C TYR A 436 -2.02 -17.04 -4.83
N PRO A 437 -1.71 -17.77 -5.92
CA PRO A 437 -2.58 -17.84 -7.10
C PRO A 437 -3.93 -18.49 -6.76
N GLN A 438 -5.02 -17.78 -7.04
CA GLN A 438 -6.35 -18.13 -6.53
C GLN A 438 -7.13 -19.06 -7.47
N GLY A 439 -7.90 -20.01 -6.92
CA GLY A 439 -8.76 -20.89 -7.71
C GLY A 439 -9.82 -20.16 -8.55
N LYS A 440 -10.29 -18.97 -8.10
CA LYS A 440 -11.19 -18.11 -8.88
C LYS A 440 -10.56 -17.67 -10.21
N ASP A 441 -9.25 -17.42 -10.23
CA ASP A 441 -8.56 -16.90 -11.40
C ASP A 441 -8.30 -18.00 -12.43
N LEU A 442 -8.06 -19.25 -11.97
CA LEU A 442 -8.06 -20.44 -12.82
C LEU A 442 -9.44 -20.69 -13.46
N TYR A 443 -10.51 -20.61 -12.66
CA TYR A 443 -11.88 -20.79 -13.15
C TYR A 443 -12.25 -19.74 -14.20
N ASP A 444 -12.00 -18.46 -13.91
CA ASP A 444 -12.26 -17.34 -14.80
C ASP A 444 -11.42 -17.45 -16.10
N ALA A 445 -10.14 -17.84 -16.00
CA ALA A 445 -9.25 -18.04 -17.16
C ALA A 445 -9.77 -19.14 -18.11
N VAL A 446 -10.24 -20.27 -17.56
CA VAL A 446 -10.80 -21.37 -18.38
C VAL A 446 -12.00 -20.91 -19.18
N LEU A 447 -12.95 -20.22 -18.54
CA LEU A 447 -14.17 -19.76 -19.21
C LEU A 447 -13.88 -18.71 -20.29
N LEU A 448 -12.89 -17.84 -20.08
CA LEU A 448 -12.41 -16.90 -21.09
C LEU A 448 -11.72 -17.63 -22.26
N ALA A 449 -10.76 -18.52 -21.99
CA ALA A 449 -9.98 -19.21 -23.02
C ALA A 449 -10.86 -20.08 -23.95
N GLU A 450 -11.97 -20.63 -23.45
CA GLU A 450 -12.96 -21.35 -24.27
C GLU A 450 -13.71 -20.46 -25.27
N ARG A 451 -13.61 -19.13 -25.16
CA ARG A 451 -14.39 -18.16 -25.95
C ARG A 451 -13.56 -17.04 -26.57
N THR A 452 -12.32 -16.87 -26.16
CA THR A 452 -11.47 -15.73 -26.52
C THR A 452 -10.04 -16.19 -26.75
N ALA A 453 -9.48 -15.83 -27.91
CA ALA A 453 -8.07 -15.98 -28.19
C ALA A 453 -7.25 -14.92 -27.41
N VAL A 454 -6.07 -15.29 -26.95
CA VAL A 454 -5.10 -14.39 -26.33
C VAL A 454 -3.72 -14.62 -26.96
N SER A 455 -2.96 -13.55 -27.19
CA SER A 455 -1.59 -13.66 -27.69
C SER A 455 -0.66 -14.20 -26.60
N LEU A 456 0.16 -15.19 -26.94
CA LEU A 456 1.23 -15.66 -26.05
C LEU A 456 2.23 -14.55 -25.75
N ASP A 457 2.52 -13.68 -26.72
CA ASP A 457 3.48 -12.58 -26.54
C ASP A 457 2.92 -11.50 -25.60
N LEU A 458 1.61 -11.23 -25.64
CA LEU A 458 0.95 -10.35 -24.65
C LEU A 458 1.07 -10.89 -23.22
N VAL A 459 0.89 -12.20 -23.03
CA VAL A 459 1.06 -12.83 -21.72
C VAL A 459 2.52 -12.77 -21.27
N ARG A 460 3.46 -13.04 -22.17
CA ARG A 460 4.90 -12.94 -21.91
C ARG A 460 5.33 -11.54 -21.50
N ASP A 461 4.85 -10.51 -22.20
CA ASP A 461 5.20 -9.13 -21.88
C ASP A 461 4.58 -8.67 -20.54
N LEU A 462 3.42 -9.20 -20.14
CA LEU A 462 2.83 -8.95 -18.82
C LEU A 462 3.54 -9.67 -17.67
N ILE A 463 4.09 -10.88 -17.87
CA ILE A 463 4.85 -11.60 -16.82
C ILE A 463 6.34 -11.21 -16.77
N ARG A 464 6.88 -10.58 -17.83
CA ARG A 464 8.29 -10.17 -17.94
C ARG A 464 8.80 -9.25 -16.82
N PRO A 465 8.03 -8.30 -16.27
CA PRO A 465 8.48 -7.52 -15.11
C PRO A 465 8.85 -8.38 -13.90
N GLU A 466 8.12 -9.47 -13.66
CA GLU A 466 8.33 -10.36 -12.51
C GLU A 466 9.34 -11.49 -12.80
N LEU A 467 9.26 -12.09 -14.00
CA LEU A 467 10.04 -13.29 -14.37
C LEU A 467 11.30 -12.97 -15.20
N GLY A 468 11.51 -11.72 -15.61
CA GLY A 468 12.65 -11.30 -16.42
C GLY A 468 12.78 -12.10 -17.71
N ALA A 469 13.93 -12.75 -17.90
CA ALA A 469 14.20 -13.58 -19.08
C ALA A 469 13.47 -14.93 -19.08
N GLU A 470 12.97 -15.40 -17.92
CA GLU A 470 12.24 -16.68 -17.85
C GLU A 470 10.86 -16.58 -18.52
N ALA A 471 10.31 -15.37 -18.64
CA ALA A 471 9.10 -15.08 -19.41
C ALA A 471 9.16 -15.61 -20.86
N ASP A 472 10.32 -15.56 -21.52
CA ASP A 472 10.47 -16.06 -22.90
C ASP A 472 10.32 -17.59 -23.01
N SER A 473 10.53 -18.31 -21.89
CA SER A 473 10.32 -19.75 -21.79
C SER A 473 8.87 -20.14 -21.52
N PHE A 474 8.00 -19.18 -21.13
CA PHE A 474 6.60 -19.44 -20.84
C PHE A 474 5.87 -19.95 -22.09
N THR A 475 5.06 -20.99 -21.89
CA THR A 475 4.18 -21.59 -22.91
C THR A 475 2.84 -21.95 -22.27
N TRP A 476 1.83 -22.25 -23.08
CA TRP A 476 0.57 -22.78 -22.55
C TRP A 476 0.76 -24.07 -21.73
N ALA A 477 1.75 -24.91 -22.04
CA ALA A 477 2.05 -26.10 -21.25
C ALA A 477 2.57 -25.79 -19.84
N SER A 478 3.26 -24.65 -19.65
CA SER A 478 3.80 -24.20 -18.36
C SER A 478 2.71 -24.00 -17.29
N VAL A 479 1.46 -23.75 -17.72
CA VAL A 479 0.29 -23.66 -16.83
C VAL A 479 0.06 -24.95 -16.04
N LEU A 480 0.45 -26.13 -16.55
CA LEU A 480 0.26 -27.42 -15.87
C LEU A 480 1.15 -27.61 -14.62
N ASP A 481 2.19 -26.80 -14.47
CA ASP A 481 3.09 -26.88 -13.32
C ASP A 481 2.55 -26.13 -12.09
N LEU A 482 1.58 -25.23 -12.29
CA LEU A 482 0.88 -24.47 -11.25
C LEU A 482 -0.03 -25.36 -10.35
N ARG A 483 -0.19 -26.65 -10.67
CA ARG A 483 -1.12 -27.59 -10.04
C ARG A 483 -0.96 -27.79 -8.52
N LEU A 484 0.21 -27.46 -7.96
CA LEU A 484 0.49 -27.55 -6.52
C LEU A 484 0.36 -26.21 -5.79
N HIS A 485 0.14 -25.11 -6.52
CA HIS A 485 0.23 -23.74 -6.01
C HIS A 485 -1.12 -23.03 -6.01
N VAL A 486 -2.03 -23.39 -6.93
CA VAL A 486 -3.38 -22.78 -7.01
C VAL A 486 -4.25 -23.16 -5.82
N ASP A 487 -4.75 -22.16 -5.09
CA ASP A 487 -5.70 -22.34 -3.98
C ASP A 487 -7.12 -22.68 -4.50
N TRP A 488 -7.28 -23.95 -4.91
CA TRP A 488 -8.52 -24.49 -5.45
C TRP A 488 -9.55 -24.84 -4.37
N GLU A 489 -9.10 -25.27 -3.19
CA GLU A 489 -9.98 -25.73 -2.12
C GLU A 489 -10.79 -24.58 -1.50
N ASN A 490 -10.16 -23.42 -1.29
CA ASN A 490 -10.82 -22.20 -0.83
C ASN A 490 -11.88 -21.72 -1.86
N PHE A 491 -11.53 -21.69 -3.15
CA PHE A 491 -12.49 -21.36 -4.21
C PHE A 491 -13.68 -22.33 -4.26
N ARG A 492 -13.43 -23.65 -4.13
CA ARG A 492 -14.49 -24.66 -4.09
C ARG A 492 -15.37 -24.55 -2.84
N ALA A 493 -14.83 -24.07 -1.71
CA ALA A 493 -15.63 -23.79 -0.51
C ALA A 493 -16.61 -22.62 -0.73
N GLU A 494 -16.21 -21.56 -1.44
CA GLU A 494 -17.11 -20.46 -1.85
C GLU A 494 -18.09 -20.88 -2.98
N ARG A 495 -17.72 -21.87 -3.82
CA ARG A 495 -18.48 -22.29 -5.01
C ARG A 495 -18.63 -23.83 -5.10
N PRO A 496 -19.39 -24.48 -4.19
CA PRO A 496 -19.50 -25.95 -4.12
C PRO A 496 -20.19 -26.62 -5.32
N GLY A 497 -20.84 -25.84 -6.21
CA GLY A 497 -21.39 -26.33 -7.47
C GLY A 497 -20.35 -26.49 -8.60
N VAL A 498 -19.09 -26.15 -8.37
CA VAL A 498 -18.00 -26.35 -9.35
C VAL A 498 -17.39 -27.73 -9.17
N GLU A 499 -17.60 -28.60 -10.14
CA GLU A 499 -17.05 -29.96 -10.15
C GLU A 499 -15.56 -30.01 -10.56
N GLY A 500 -14.85 -31.03 -10.08
CA GLY A 500 -13.46 -31.32 -10.44
C GLY A 500 -12.39 -30.78 -9.49
N ASP A 501 -11.14 -30.98 -9.87
CA ASP A 501 -9.92 -30.57 -9.16
C ASP A 501 -9.09 -29.57 -9.98
N ALA A 502 -8.14 -28.90 -9.32
CA ALA A 502 -7.23 -27.94 -9.97
C ALA A 502 -6.56 -28.52 -11.23
N ALA A 503 -6.11 -29.78 -11.16
CA ALA A 503 -5.44 -30.45 -12.28
C ALA A 503 -6.35 -30.64 -13.50
N THR A 504 -7.65 -30.88 -13.31
CA THR A 504 -8.64 -30.98 -14.39
C THR A 504 -8.92 -29.62 -15.00
N TRP A 505 -9.03 -28.57 -14.19
CA TRP A 505 -9.23 -27.21 -14.68
C TRP A 505 -7.99 -26.65 -15.40
N LEU A 506 -6.77 -26.94 -14.92
CA LEU A 506 -5.53 -26.58 -15.62
C LEU A 506 -5.39 -27.30 -16.97
N ARG A 507 -5.71 -28.60 -17.07
CA ARG A 507 -5.77 -29.30 -18.37
C ARG A 507 -6.76 -28.63 -19.32
N ARG A 508 -7.97 -28.34 -18.84
CA ARG A 508 -9.01 -27.65 -19.62
C ARG A 508 -8.57 -26.26 -20.09
N LEU A 509 -7.78 -25.53 -19.28
CA LEU A 509 -7.20 -24.24 -19.66
C LEU A 509 -6.23 -24.39 -20.83
N VAL A 510 -5.27 -25.33 -20.75
CA VAL A 510 -4.30 -25.59 -21.83
C VAL A 510 -5.01 -26.08 -23.10
N ASP A 511 -5.97 -27.01 -22.96
CA ASP A 511 -6.79 -27.51 -24.07
C ASP A 511 -7.67 -26.43 -24.72
N ALA A 512 -7.96 -25.32 -24.03
CA ALA A 512 -8.70 -24.18 -24.57
C ALA A 512 -7.74 -23.17 -25.24
N LEU A 513 -6.63 -22.84 -24.60
CA LEU A 513 -5.59 -21.96 -25.15
C LEU A 513 -4.98 -22.50 -26.44
N ALA A 514 -4.85 -23.82 -26.58
CA ALA A 514 -4.31 -24.49 -27.77
C ALA A 514 -5.29 -24.58 -28.97
N ARG A 515 -6.50 -24.01 -28.88
CA ARG A 515 -7.50 -24.02 -29.98
C ARG A 515 -7.41 -22.83 -30.94
N TRP A 516 -6.62 -21.81 -30.57
CA TRP A 516 -6.55 -20.51 -31.23
C TRP A 516 -5.23 -20.29 -31.97
#